data_AF-A0A434A099-F1
#
_entry.id   AF-A0A434A099-F1
#
_cell.length_a   1.000
_cell.length_b   1.000
_cell.length_c   1.000
_cell.angle_alpha   90.00
_cell.angle_beta   90.00
_cell.angle_gamma   90.00
#
_symmetry.space_group_name_H-M   'P 1'
#
loop_
_entity.id
_entity.type
_entity.pdbx_description
1 polymer ?
#
loop_
_entity_poly.entity_id
_entity_poly.type
_entity_poly.pdbx_seq_one_letter_code
_entity_poly.pdbx_strand_id
1 'polypeptide(L)'
;MKKNKMSFETSFWSAYEIGNPFEVVDAFFDYAHLDSYKHTLGDVVSYANKGEVYKKDYPGEVFVFYTAMHSFIKACYCLQSKSRKWKIKETSDCRSVLHQASLTAKEYADPFAVFKKAFAEKSLGEFEFFLCEITHLSLSPHTVESDGDLTTAYIYLVKMMDAGQLMRERGLEKIKKDDCLNDSNPVTQ
;
A
#
# COMPACT_ATOMS: atom_id res chain seq x y z
N MET A 1 -5.56 -29.20 7.09
CA MET A 1 -4.53 -28.17 7.36
C MET A 1 -5.25 -26.86 7.63
N LYS A 2 -5.12 -26.27 8.83
CA LYS A 2 -5.65 -24.93 9.10
C LYS A 2 -4.98 -23.97 8.11
N LYS A 3 -5.75 -23.16 7.37
CA LYS A 3 -5.19 -22.08 6.58
C LYS A 3 -4.45 -21.18 7.57
N ASN A 4 -3.12 -21.15 7.52
CA ASN A 4 -2.35 -20.18 8.29
C ASN A 4 -2.81 -18.80 7.81
N LYS A 5 -3.52 -18.10 8.69
CA LYS A 5 -3.93 -16.72 8.45
C LYS A 5 -2.66 -15.90 8.47
N MET A 6 -2.41 -15.14 7.39
CA MET A 6 -1.28 -14.22 7.31
C MET A 6 -1.37 -13.23 8.48
N SER A 7 -0.28 -13.12 9.25
CA SER A 7 -0.11 -12.12 10.29
C SER A 7 0.27 -10.79 9.65
N PHE A 8 -0.27 -9.67 10.15
CA PHE A 8 0.10 -8.35 9.66
C PHE A 8 1.18 -7.69 10.53
N GLU A 9 1.47 -8.25 11.72
CA GLU A 9 2.55 -7.77 12.62
C GLU A 9 2.30 -6.34 13.10
N THR A 10 1.03 -6.00 13.25
CA THR A 10 0.58 -4.64 13.61
C THR A 10 0.86 -4.27 15.06
N SER A 11 1.15 -5.25 15.92
CA SER A 11 1.41 -5.02 17.35
C SER A 11 2.59 -4.07 17.62
N PHE A 12 3.55 -3.97 16.70
CA PHE A 12 4.73 -3.13 16.86
C PHE A 12 4.45 -1.62 16.80
N TRP A 13 3.36 -1.20 16.14
CA TRP A 13 3.03 0.21 15.93
C TRP A 13 1.59 0.58 16.31
N SER A 14 0.66 -0.37 16.26
CA SER A 14 -0.75 -0.18 16.64
C SER A 14 -1.11 -0.66 18.06
N ALA A 15 -0.13 -1.21 18.80
CA ALA A 15 -0.26 -1.79 20.14
C ALA A 15 -1.07 -3.10 20.28
N TYR A 16 -1.73 -3.58 19.21
CA TYR A 16 -2.42 -4.87 19.18
C TYR A 16 -2.34 -5.53 17.80
N GLU A 17 -2.73 -6.80 17.69
CA GLU A 17 -2.76 -7.47 16.39
C GLU A 17 -4.12 -7.31 15.70
N ILE A 18 -4.11 -6.69 14.53
CA ILE A 18 -5.29 -6.49 13.68
C ILE A 18 -5.41 -7.69 12.75
N GLY A 19 -6.61 -8.28 12.67
CA GLY A 19 -6.85 -9.48 11.87
C GLY A 19 -7.46 -9.23 10.49
N ASN A 20 -7.91 -8.02 10.20
CA ASN A 20 -8.65 -7.67 8.99
C ASN A 20 -7.84 -6.66 8.17
N PRO A 21 -7.53 -6.94 6.89
CA PRO A 21 -6.68 -6.04 6.10
C PRO A 21 -7.30 -4.65 5.86
N PHE A 22 -8.62 -4.49 5.92
CA PHE A 22 -9.24 -3.16 5.84
C PHE A 22 -8.96 -2.35 7.10
N GLU A 23 -9.10 -2.96 8.28
CA GLU A 23 -8.79 -2.33 9.57
C GLU A 23 -7.30 -2.00 9.69
N VAL A 24 -6.40 -2.79 9.07
CA VAL A 24 -4.97 -2.45 9.01
C VAL A 24 -4.75 -1.15 8.23
N VAL A 25 -5.42 -0.98 7.09
CA VAL A 25 -5.33 0.23 6.28
C VAL A 25 -5.88 1.45 7.05
N ASP A 26 -7.01 1.28 7.73
CA ASP A 26 -7.58 2.35 8.57
C ASP A 26 -6.61 2.74 9.69
N ALA A 27 -6.12 1.77 10.47
CA ALA A 27 -5.17 2.00 11.54
C ALA A 27 -3.87 2.64 11.05
N PHE A 28 -3.38 2.25 9.86
CA PHE A 28 -2.18 2.82 9.25
C PHE A 28 -2.36 4.33 9.02
N PHE A 29 -3.49 4.76 8.46
CA PHE A 29 -3.77 6.19 8.24
C PHE A 29 -4.28 6.93 9.48
N ASP A 30 -4.67 6.23 10.54
CA ASP A 30 -4.91 6.82 11.86
C ASP A 30 -3.60 7.09 12.61
N TYR A 31 -2.57 6.26 12.37
CA TYR A 31 -1.26 6.38 13.01
C TYR A 31 -0.46 7.58 12.50
N ALA A 32 -0.43 7.79 11.18
CA ALA A 32 0.20 8.95 10.56
C ALA A 32 -0.49 9.36 9.26
N HIS A 33 -0.34 10.64 8.89
CA HIS A 33 -0.90 11.17 7.65
C HIS A 33 -0.21 10.59 6.41
N LEU A 34 -0.96 10.44 5.31
CA LEU A 34 -0.45 9.97 4.01
C LEU A 34 0.81 10.73 3.57
N ASP A 35 0.81 12.07 3.72
CA ASP A 35 1.95 12.91 3.34
C ASP A 35 3.18 12.61 4.19
N SER A 36 3.01 12.30 5.47
CA SER A 36 4.11 11.91 6.36
C SER A 36 4.74 10.58 5.91
N TYR A 37 3.94 9.59 5.52
CA TYR A 37 4.46 8.33 4.99
C TYR A 37 5.19 8.51 3.67
N LYS A 38 4.64 9.30 2.74
CA LYS A 38 5.28 9.58 1.44
C LYS A 38 6.59 10.33 1.61
N HIS A 39 6.62 11.34 2.48
CA HIS A 39 7.83 12.08 2.79
C HIS A 39 8.89 11.15 3.38
N THR A 40 8.53 10.33 4.37
CA THR A 40 9.46 9.40 5.01
C THR A 40 9.98 8.37 4.02
N LEU A 41 9.13 7.82 3.15
CA LEU A 41 9.55 6.90 2.09
C LEU A 41 10.56 7.57 1.14
N GLY A 42 10.29 8.80 0.72
CA GLY A 42 11.19 9.59 -0.14
C GLY A 42 12.55 9.83 0.52
N ASP A 43 12.56 10.23 1.79
CA ASP A 43 13.79 10.44 2.54
C ASP A 43 14.58 9.15 2.71
N VAL A 44 13.94 8.05 3.14
CA VAL A 44 14.62 6.76 3.34
C VAL A 44 15.26 6.28 2.03
N VAL A 45 14.55 6.39 0.90
CA VAL A 45 15.12 6.06 -0.43
C VAL A 45 16.27 7.00 -0.81
N SER A 46 16.14 8.30 -0.53
CA SER A 46 17.20 9.27 -0.82
C SER A 46 18.46 9.03 0.01
N TYR A 47 18.30 8.72 1.29
CA TYR A 47 19.41 8.47 2.21
C TYR A 47 20.09 7.11 1.99
N ALA A 48 19.40 6.13 1.40
CA ALA A 48 19.98 4.83 1.07
C ALA A 48 21.26 4.92 0.21
N ASN A 49 21.41 5.99 -0.57
CA ASN A 49 22.59 6.22 -1.43
C ASN A 49 23.47 7.38 -0.95
N LYS A 50 23.20 7.98 0.21
CA LYS A 50 23.84 9.23 0.66
C LYS A 50 25.12 9.01 1.46
N GLY A 51 25.32 7.82 2.04
CA GLY A 51 26.44 7.54 2.96
C GLY A 51 26.32 8.33 4.27
N GLU A 52 25.12 8.74 4.64
CA GLU A 52 24.81 9.46 5.86
C GLU A 52 23.67 8.74 6.59
N VAL A 53 23.70 8.75 7.92
CA VAL A 53 22.63 8.15 8.72
C VAL A 53 21.43 9.10 8.76
N TYR A 54 20.32 8.68 8.14
CA TYR A 54 19.03 9.39 8.23
C TYR A 54 18.53 9.41 9.68
N LYS A 55 17.97 10.55 10.12
CA LYS A 55 17.43 10.76 11.48
C LYS A 55 18.41 10.29 12.58
N LYS A 56 19.69 10.63 12.45
CA LYS A 56 20.76 10.21 13.39
C LYS A 56 20.42 10.40 14.88
N ASP A 57 19.69 11.46 15.22
CA ASP A 57 19.29 11.76 16.61
C ASP A 57 18.14 10.86 17.10
N TYR A 58 17.31 10.33 16.18
CA TYR A 58 16.19 9.44 16.51
C TYR A 58 15.91 8.41 15.39
N PRO A 59 16.79 7.43 15.19
CA PRO A 59 16.64 6.41 14.13
C PRO A 59 15.45 5.48 14.38
N GLY A 60 14.91 5.47 15.61
CA GLY A 60 13.69 4.73 15.95
C GLY A 60 12.48 5.14 15.11
N GLU A 61 12.42 6.38 14.63
CA GLU A 61 11.36 6.83 13.71
C GLU A 61 11.36 6.04 12.40
N VAL A 62 12.55 5.74 11.86
CA VAL A 62 12.70 4.94 10.63
C VAL A 62 12.28 3.49 10.87
N PHE A 63 12.60 2.94 12.05
CA PHE A 63 12.16 1.60 12.43
C PHE A 63 10.63 1.50 12.57
N VAL A 64 10.00 2.48 13.21
CA VAL A 64 8.53 2.55 13.32
C VAL A 64 7.90 2.63 11.93
N PHE A 65 8.42 3.50 11.06
CA PHE A 65 7.99 3.59 9.66
C PHE A 65 8.10 2.25 8.93
N TYR A 66 9.25 1.57 9.06
CA TYR A 66 9.47 0.23 8.49
C TYR A 66 8.39 -0.76 8.95
N THR A 67 8.12 -0.85 10.25
CA THR A 67 7.13 -1.79 10.78
C THR A 67 5.71 -1.48 10.29
N ALA A 68 5.30 -0.21 10.28
CA ALA A 68 3.99 0.21 9.80
C ALA A 68 3.81 -0.06 8.30
N MET A 69 4.82 0.30 7.49
CA MET A 69 4.81 0.04 6.05
C MET A 69 4.79 -1.45 5.73
N HIS A 70 5.51 -2.27 6.48
CA HIS A 70 5.52 -3.72 6.30
C HIS A 70 4.12 -4.32 6.52
N SER A 71 3.44 -3.92 7.61
CA SER A 71 2.04 -4.30 7.86
C SER A 71 1.11 -3.84 6.73
N PHE A 72 1.29 -2.61 6.25
CA PHE A 72 0.49 -2.05 5.16
C PHE A 72 0.66 -2.84 3.86
N ILE A 73 1.88 -3.18 3.46
CA ILE A 73 2.17 -3.97 2.26
C ILE A 73 1.47 -5.34 2.35
N LYS A 74 1.55 -6.02 3.49
CA LYS A 74 0.87 -7.31 3.73
C LYS A 74 -0.66 -7.17 3.64
N ALA A 75 -1.22 -6.06 4.15
CA ALA A 75 -2.64 -5.76 4.01
C ALA A 75 -3.02 -5.57 2.54
N CYS A 76 -2.28 -4.75 1.78
CA CYS A 76 -2.48 -4.56 0.34
C CYS A 76 -2.42 -5.89 -0.43
N TYR A 77 -1.47 -6.78 -0.08
CA TYR A 77 -1.35 -8.11 -0.67
C TYR A 77 -2.61 -8.96 -0.44
N CYS A 78 -3.23 -8.86 0.74
CA CYS A 78 -4.51 -9.51 0.98
C CYS A 78 -5.66 -8.86 0.19
N LEU A 79 -5.66 -7.52 0.09
CA LEU A 79 -6.71 -6.74 -0.56
C LEU A 79 -6.79 -6.94 -2.07
N GLN A 80 -5.69 -7.27 -2.75
CA GLN A 80 -5.70 -7.51 -4.21
C GLN A 80 -6.75 -8.55 -4.65
N SER A 81 -7.04 -9.52 -3.76
CA SER A 81 -8.00 -10.61 -4.00
C SER A 81 -9.44 -10.28 -3.60
N LYS A 82 -9.66 -9.15 -2.91
CA LYS A 82 -10.95 -8.76 -2.32
C LYS A 82 -11.86 -8.00 -3.28
N SER A 83 -11.36 -7.52 -4.42
CA SER A 83 -12.16 -6.82 -5.45
C SER A 83 -13.32 -7.65 -5.99
N ARG A 84 -13.30 -8.98 -5.83
CA ARG A 84 -14.40 -9.87 -6.25
C ARG A 84 -15.63 -9.77 -5.36
N LYS A 85 -15.47 -9.22 -4.15
CA LYS A 85 -16.53 -9.13 -3.13
C LYS A 85 -16.83 -7.71 -2.71
N TRP A 86 -15.93 -6.79 -3.01
CA TRP A 86 -15.98 -5.40 -2.55
C TRP A 86 -15.74 -4.47 -3.72
N LYS A 87 -16.52 -3.38 -3.76
CA LYS A 87 -16.35 -2.24 -4.66
C LYS A 87 -16.25 -0.95 -3.85
N ILE A 88 -15.68 0.09 -4.45
CA ILE A 88 -15.71 1.44 -3.88
C ILE A 88 -17.13 2.00 -3.97
N LYS A 89 -17.56 2.75 -2.96
CA LYS A 89 -18.83 3.49 -3.03
C LYS A 89 -18.74 4.52 -4.13
N GLU A 90 -19.77 4.59 -4.98
CA GLU A 90 -19.84 5.66 -5.96
C GLU A 90 -20.01 7.00 -5.24
N THR A 91 -19.12 7.94 -5.53
CA THR A 91 -19.22 9.32 -5.06
C THR A 91 -19.78 10.19 -6.17
N SER A 92 -20.71 11.07 -5.85
CA SER A 92 -21.31 12.06 -6.77
C SER A 92 -20.33 13.16 -7.22
N ASP A 93 -19.16 13.25 -6.59
CA ASP A 93 -18.32 14.44 -6.68
C ASP A 93 -17.30 14.40 -7.82
N CYS A 94 -17.09 15.61 -8.35
CA CYS A 94 -16.42 15.93 -9.60
C CYS A 94 -15.00 15.33 -9.69
N ARG A 95 -14.70 14.70 -10.82
CA ARG A 95 -13.40 14.06 -11.14
C ARG A 95 -12.32 15.12 -11.40
N SER A 96 -11.81 15.78 -10.37
CA SER A 96 -10.61 16.62 -10.52
C SER A 96 -9.36 15.73 -10.63
N VAL A 97 -8.44 16.09 -11.53
CA VAL A 97 -7.13 15.40 -11.70
C VAL A 97 -6.30 15.50 -10.42
N LEU A 98 -6.47 16.55 -9.62
CA LEU A 98 -5.76 16.71 -8.34
C LEU A 98 -6.14 15.62 -7.34
N HIS A 99 -7.37 15.10 -7.38
CA HIS A 99 -7.76 13.98 -6.53
C HIS A 99 -7.14 12.64 -6.95
N GLN A 100 -6.57 12.53 -8.16
CA GLN A 100 -5.98 11.28 -8.62
C GLN A 100 -4.61 11.00 -7.98
N ALA A 101 -3.94 12.01 -7.42
CA ALA A 101 -2.60 11.88 -6.84
C ALA A 101 -1.65 11.13 -7.80
N SER A 102 -1.05 10.00 -7.39
CA SER A 102 -0.20 9.17 -8.27
C SER A 102 -0.97 8.15 -9.14
N LEU A 103 -2.29 8.06 -8.99
CA LEU A 103 -3.12 7.07 -9.64
C LEU A 103 -3.49 7.49 -11.06
N THR A 104 -3.56 6.52 -11.96
CA THR A 104 -4.23 6.73 -13.26
C THR A 104 -5.75 6.83 -13.08
N ALA A 105 -6.46 7.43 -14.04
CA ALA A 105 -7.93 7.49 -13.99
C ALA A 105 -8.62 6.12 -13.79
N LYS A 106 -8.04 5.04 -14.35
CA LYS A 106 -8.52 3.66 -14.16
C LYS A 106 -8.30 3.18 -12.73
N GLU A 107 -7.14 3.48 -12.14
CA GLU A 107 -6.78 3.12 -10.76
C GLU A 107 -7.57 3.94 -9.74
N TYR A 108 -7.87 5.20 -10.05
CA TYR A 108 -8.73 6.06 -9.24
C TYR A 108 -10.20 5.58 -9.22
N ALA A 109 -10.66 4.94 -10.30
CA ALA A 109 -11.98 4.31 -10.35
C ALA A 109 -12.01 2.95 -9.62
N ASP A 110 -10.95 2.14 -9.79
CA ASP A 110 -10.77 0.85 -9.11
C ASP A 110 -9.42 0.78 -8.39
N PRO A 111 -9.32 1.21 -7.12
CA PRO A 111 -8.07 1.17 -6.36
C PRO A 111 -7.57 -0.25 -6.11
N PHE A 112 -8.43 -1.28 -6.17
CA PHE A 112 -7.95 -2.67 -6.08
C PHE A 112 -7.08 -3.07 -7.26
N ALA A 113 -7.24 -2.42 -8.43
CA ALA A 113 -6.40 -2.64 -9.60
C ALA A 113 -4.94 -2.25 -9.33
N VAL A 114 -4.69 -1.27 -8.44
CA VAL A 114 -3.34 -0.88 -8.04
C VAL A 114 -2.63 -2.04 -7.36
N PHE A 115 -3.25 -2.65 -6.35
CA PHE A 115 -2.65 -3.78 -5.64
C PHE A 115 -2.40 -4.96 -6.57
N LYS A 116 -3.36 -5.30 -7.44
CA LYS A 116 -3.18 -6.39 -8.40
C LYS A 116 -2.01 -6.17 -9.34
N LYS A 117 -1.85 -4.94 -9.86
CA LYS A 117 -0.73 -4.60 -10.75
C LYS A 117 0.60 -4.63 -9.99
N ALA A 118 0.64 -4.02 -8.80
CA ALA A 118 1.83 -4.02 -7.95
C ALA A 118 2.33 -5.44 -7.70
N PHE A 119 1.43 -6.35 -7.28
CA PHE A 119 1.80 -7.73 -6.97
C PHE A 119 1.92 -8.67 -8.19
N ALA A 120 1.52 -8.21 -9.37
CA ALA A 120 1.85 -8.87 -10.64
C ALA A 120 3.24 -8.49 -11.13
N GLU A 121 3.68 -7.25 -10.85
CA GLU A 121 5.01 -6.76 -11.21
C GLU A 121 6.10 -7.22 -10.22
N LYS A 122 5.80 -7.16 -8.92
CA LYS A 122 6.72 -7.53 -7.84
C LYS A 122 6.03 -8.37 -6.80
N SER A 123 6.62 -9.48 -6.42
CA SER A 123 6.12 -10.34 -5.36
C SER A 123 6.08 -9.62 -4.00
N LEU A 124 5.29 -10.15 -3.06
CA LEU A 124 5.28 -9.66 -1.68
C LEU A 124 6.70 -9.63 -1.09
N GLY A 125 7.47 -10.69 -1.30
CA GLY A 125 8.85 -10.79 -0.78
C GLY A 125 9.80 -9.76 -1.40
N GLU A 126 9.61 -9.36 -2.66
CA GLU A 126 10.41 -8.30 -3.27
C GLU A 126 10.08 -6.92 -2.69
N PHE A 127 8.81 -6.65 -2.35
CA PHE A 127 8.46 -5.42 -1.62
C PHE A 127 8.98 -5.42 -0.18
N GLU A 128 8.93 -6.55 0.52
CA GLU A 128 9.48 -6.70 1.87
C GLU A 128 11.00 -6.54 1.87
N PHE A 129 11.68 -7.14 0.89
CA PHE A 129 13.12 -6.99 0.67
C PHE A 129 13.48 -5.54 0.38
N PHE A 130 12.80 -4.90 -0.57
CA PHE A 130 12.99 -3.49 -0.89
C PHE A 130 12.89 -2.62 0.36
N LEU A 131 11.82 -2.79 1.15
CA LEU A 131 11.59 -1.97 2.35
C LEU A 131 12.69 -2.19 3.40
N CYS A 132 13.13 -3.44 3.57
CA CYS A 132 14.24 -3.79 4.45
C CYS A 132 15.55 -3.14 3.99
N GLU A 133 15.85 -3.25 2.70
CA GLU A 133 17.07 -2.74 2.08
C GLU A 133 17.17 -1.21 2.21
N ILE A 134 16.13 -0.46 1.81
CA ILE A 134 16.16 1.01 1.91
C ILE A 134 16.26 1.47 3.37
N THR A 135 15.63 0.74 4.30
CA THR A 135 15.70 1.04 5.74
C THR A 135 17.12 0.83 6.24
N HIS A 136 17.70 -0.35 5.99
CA HIS A 136 19.07 -0.69 6.36
C HIS A 136 20.07 0.32 5.81
N LEU A 137 20.00 0.63 4.51
CA LEU A 137 20.92 1.54 3.85
C LEU A 137 20.76 2.99 4.33
N SER A 138 19.53 3.46 4.56
CA SER A 138 19.30 4.82 5.08
C SER A 138 19.86 5.04 6.49
N LEU A 139 20.05 3.96 7.25
CA LEU A 139 20.63 3.97 8.59
C LEU A 139 22.13 3.62 8.60
N SER A 140 22.73 3.43 7.42
CA SER A 140 24.14 3.12 7.25
C SER A 140 24.96 4.40 7.03
N PRO A 141 26.14 4.55 7.66
CA PRO A 141 27.08 5.62 7.33
C PRO A 141 27.92 5.30 6.07
N HIS A 142 27.61 4.23 5.35
CA HIS A 142 28.34 3.79 4.16
C HIS A 142 27.39 3.67 2.97
N THR A 143 27.87 4.05 1.80
CA THR A 143 27.20 3.79 0.53
C THR A 143 27.45 2.34 0.11
N VAL A 144 26.38 1.63 -0.24
CA VAL A 144 26.44 0.32 -0.89
C VAL A 144 25.64 0.46 -2.17
N GLU A 145 26.19 0.02 -3.30
CA GLU A 145 25.41 -0.04 -4.53
C GLU A 145 24.29 -1.09 -4.36
N SER A 146 23.05 -0.66 -4.57
CA SER A 146 21.90 -1.55 -4.62
C SER A 146 21.73 -2.03 -6.05
N ASP A 147 21.74 -3.35 -6.23
CA ASP A 147 21.48 -4.00 -7.52
C ASP A 147 19.97 -4.14 -7.82
N GLY A 148 19.11 -3.74 -6.87
CA GLY A 148 17.67 -3.90 -6.94
C GLY A 148 16.94 -2.82 -7.76
N ASP A 149 15.81 -3.18 -8.35
CA ASP A 149 14.88 -2.21 -8.97
C ASP A 149 14.09 -1.44 -7.90
N LEU A 150 14.79 -0.48 -7.28
CA LEU A 150 14.25 0.41 -6.24
C LEU A 150 13.14 1.33 -6.79
N THR A 151 13.27 1.76 -8.05
CA THR A 151 12.37 2.73 -8.66
C THR A 151 10.96 2.17 -8.80
N THR A 152 10.82 0.96 -9.33
CA THR A 152 9.50 0.34 -9.50
C THR A 152 8.82 0.07 -8.16
N ALA A 153 9.57 -0.44 -7.18
CA ALA A 153 9.03 -0.70 -5.84
C ALA A 153 8.56 0.60 -5.17
N TYR A 154 9.37 1.66 -5.23
CA TYR A 154 9.01 3.00 -4.75
C TYR A 154 7.72 3.51 -5.39
N ILE A 155 7.62 3.49 -6.73
CA ILE A 155 6.44 3.97 -7.46
C ILE A 155 5.18 3.21 -7.03
N TYR A 156 5.25 1.88 -6.93
CA TYR A 156 4.09 1.10 -6.51
C TYR A 156 3.72 1.34 -5.05
N LEU A 157 4.65 1.52 -4.13
CA LEU A 157 4.33 1.85 -2.74
C LEU A 157 3.59 3.19 -2.63
N VAL A 158 4.05 4.22 -3.36
CA VAL A 158 3.35 5.52 -3.44
C VAL A 158 1.92 5.32 -3.94
N LYS A 159 1.73 4.56 -5.03
CA LYS A 159 0.40 4.25 -5.58
C LYS A 159 -0.46 3.46 -4.62
N MET A 160 0.10 2.47 -3.91
CA MET A 160 -0.65 1.65 -2.96
C MET A 160 -1.14 2.48 -1.78
N MET A 161 -0.33 3.43 -1.28
CA MET A 161 -0.76 4.38 -0.25
C MET A 161 -1.89 5.29 -0.75
N ASP A 162 -1.78 5.85 -1.95
CA ASP A 162 -2.87 6.65 -2.54
C ASP A 162 -4.16 5.85 -2.72
N ALA A 163 -4.05 4.61 -3.20
CA ALA A 163 -5.20 3.71 -3.36
C ALA A 163 -5.84 3.38 -2.01
N GLY A 164 -5.03 3.11 -0.98
CA GLY A 164 -5.50 2.82 0.37
C GLY A 164 -6.25 3.99 0.99
N GLN A 165 -5.69 5.20 0.89
CA GLN A 165 -6.35 6.42 1.40
C GLN A 165 -7.66 6.68 0.65
N LEU A 166 -7.67 6.51 -0.67
CA LEU A 166 -8.89 6.65 -1.48
C LEU A 166 -9.99 5.66 -1.07
N MET A 167 -9.61 4.42 -0.76
CA MET A 167 -10.55 3.40 -0.25
C MET A 167 -11.15 3.80 1.10
N ARG A 168 -10.34 4.38 2.00
CA ARG A 168 -10.77 4.85 3.30
C ARG A 168 -11.73 6.04 3.18
N GLU A 169 -11.39 7.03 2.35
CA GLU A 169 -12.19 8.24 2.16
C GLU A 169 -13.57 7.98 1.54
N ARG A 170 -13.62 7.14 0.51
CA ARG A 170 -14.89 6.82 -0.18
C ARG A 170 -15.69 5.74 0.53
N GLY A 171 -15.00 4.89 1.27
CA GLY A 171 -15.59 3.68 1.84
C GLY A 171 -15.86 2.60 0.79
N LEU A 172 -16.28 1.44 1.32
CA LEU A 172 -16.44 0.21 0.56
C LEU A 172 -17.85 -0.36 0.69
N GLU A 173 -18.29 -1.03 -0.36
CA GLU A 173 -19.56 -1.75 -0.43
C GLU A 173 -19.34 -3.20 -0.85
N LYS A 174 -20.13 -4.10 -0.27
CA LYS A 174 -20.16 -5.49 -0.73
C LYS A 174 -20.93 -5.56 -2.05
N ILE A 175 -20.37 -6.26 -3.03
CA ILE A 175 -21.05 -6.57 -4.27
C ILE A 175 -22.24 -7.50 -3.95
N LYS A 176 -23.46 -7.08 -4.30
CA LYS A 176 -24.66 -7.90 -4.13
C LYS A 176 -24.69 -8.96 -5.24
N LYS A 177 -25.16 -10.18 -4.93
CA LYS A 177 -25.16 -11.31 -5.88
C LYS A 177 -25.96 -11.05 -7.17
N ASP A 178 -26.89 -10.10 -7.16
CA ASP A 178 -27.77 -9.81 -8.29
C ASP A 178 -27.08 -8.98 -9.40
N ASP A 179 -25.96 -8.31 -9.10
CA ASP A 179 -25.20 -7.52 -10.09
C ASP A 179 -24.42 -8.41 -11.09
N CYS A 180 -24.32 -9.73 -10.85
CA CYS A 180 -23.55 -10.67 -11.68
C CYS A 180 -24.34 -11.28 -12.86
N LEU A 181 -25.64 -10.99 -13.01
CA LEU A 181 -26.51 -11.65 -13.99
C LEU A 181 -26.81 -10.83 -15.26
N ASN A 182 -26.36 -9.57 -15.35
CA ASN A 182 -26.77 -8.69 -16.45
C ASN A 182 -25.83 -8.65 -17.67
N ASP A 183 -24.68 -9.35 -17.64
CA ASP A 183 -23.71 -9.34 -18.76
C ASP A 183 -23.88 -10.50 -19.77
N SER A 184 -25.03 -11.19 -19.76
CA SER A 184 -25.30 -12.27 -20.72
C SER A 184 -26.70 -12.19 -21.32
N ASN A 185 -26.93 -11.20 -22.18
CA ASN A 185 -27.94 -11.31 -23.24
C ASN A 185 -27.34 -10.77 -24.55
N PRO A 186 -27.05 -11.63 -25.55
CA PRO A 186 -26.80 -11.16 -26.90
C PRO A 186 -28.13 -10.70 -27.50
N VAL A 187 -28.16 -9.44 -27.92
CA VAL A 187 -29.25 -8.88 -28.73
C VAL A 187 -29.27 -9.59 -30.07
N THR A 188 -30.27 -10.43 -30.30
CA THR A 188 -30.65 -10.90 -31.64
C THR A 188 -31.49 -9.82 -32.30
N GLN A 189 -31.01 -9.30 -33.43
CA GLN A 189 -31.82 -8.73 -34.52
C GLN A 189 -31.48 -9.49 -35.80
#